data_AF-A0A1F7L591-F1
#
_entry.id   AF-A0A1F7L591-F1
#
_cell.length_a   1.000
_cell.length_b   1.000
_cell.length_c   1.000
_cell.angle_alpha   90.00
_cell.angle_beta   90.00
_cell.angle_gamma   90.00
#
_symmetry.space_group_name_H-M   'P 1'
#
loop_
_entity.id
_entity.type
_entity.pdbx_description
1 polymer ?
#
loop_
_entity_poly.entity_id
_entity_poly.type
_entity_poly.pdbx_seq_one_letter_code
_entity_poly.pdbx_strand_id
1 'polypeptide(L)'
;FEGTRKLRHWFLATWEVTSQKYGASALGIQRTLGLGIYETAWAWLHTLRRAMARPDRDQLFGDVEANETYLGEEAPDIKGRRVINRAIVVIAVAMTEAKIARIRLRHVPNVNATSLQGLVVDTVTPGSLIHTDGWQGYATIAAKGFRHRVTVTRTSDQPAHTPFPGVHRVASLLKRWRPGTHHGAISKEPLPDSLDEFTFRFNRRTSQARGLLFYRLLSQAVRTAHSDIDALILDTGRGRPGRRRAPRGDADHNR
;
A
#
# COMPACT_ATOMS: atom_id res chain seq x y z
N PHE A 1 28.89 10.93 -14.50
CA PHE A 1 27.54 11.50 -14.65
C PHE A 1 27.20 11.88 -16.10
N GLU A 2 28.18 11.94 -17.01
CA GLU A 2 27.94 11.95 -18.45
C GLU A 2 27.83 10.51 -18.99
N GLY A 3 26.81 10.22 -19.80
CA GLY A 3 26.60 8.91 -20.46
C GLY A 3 25.56 7.96 -19.85
N THR A 4 25.11 8.14 -18.60
CA THR A 4 24.10 7.24 -18.00
C THR A 4 22.70 7.83 -18.10
N ARG A 5 22.02 7.55 -19.21
CA ARG A 5 20.58 7.81 -19.39
C ARG A 5 19.75 7.39 -18.16
N LYS A 6 20.18 6.36 -17.41
CA LYS A 6 19.43 5.72 -16.31
C LYS A 6 19.00 6.66 -15.15
N LEU A 7 19.83 7.58 -14.66
CA LEU A 7 19.46 8.41 -13.50
C LEU A 7 18.38 9.44 -13.82
N ARG A 8 18.49 10.12 -14.97
CA ARG A 8 17.47 11.07 -15.45
C ARG A 8 16.10 10.39 -15.58
N HIS A 9 16.07 9.16 -16.08
CA HIS A 9 14.83 8.39 -16.19
C HIS A 9 14.24 8.10 -14.81
N TRP A 10 15.05 7.79 -13.79
CA TRP A 10 14.53 7.59 -12.43
C TRP A 10 13.90 8.85 -11.84
N PHE A 11 14.49 10.02 -12.07
CA PHE A 11 13.88 11.30 -11.68
C PHE A 11 12.55 11.52 -12.41
N LEU A 12 12.50 11.31 -13.72
CA LEU A 12 11.27 11.44 -14.49
C LEU A 12 10.19 10.43 -14.04
N ALA A 13 10.55 9.17 -13.82
CA ALA A 13 9.64 8.15 -13.29
C ALA A 13 9.07 8.55 -11.93
N THR A 14 9.93 9.03 -11.02
CA THR A 14 9.54 9.52 -9.70
C THR A 14 8.56 10.69 -9.81
N TRP A 15 8.84 11.63 -10.73
CA TRP A 15 7.97 12.76 -10.99
C TRP A 15 6.60 12.32 -11.53
N GLU A 16 6.57 11.41 -12.52
CA GLU A 16 5.33 10.86 -13.07
C GLU A 16 4.45 10.22 -12.01
N VAL A 17 5.04 9.37 -11.16
CA VAL A 17 4.30 8.68 -10.09
C VAL A 17 3.74 9.67 -9.06
N THR A 18 4.47 10.74 -8.73
CA THR A 18 4.10 11.65 -7.63
C THR A 18 3.22 12.83 -8.05
N SER A 19 3.32 13.29 -9.29
CA SER A 19 2.61 14.47 -9.82
C SER A 19 1.15 14.17 -10.18
N GLN A 20 0.86 13.01 -10.74
CA GLN A 20 -0.48 12.62 -11.19
C GLN A 20 -1.43 12.37 -10.01
N LYS A 21 -2.70 12.81 -10.06
CA LYS A 21 -3.67 12.69 -8.94
C LYS A 21 -3.93 11.23 -8.52
N TYR A 22 -4.05 10.33 -9.48
CA TYR A 22 -4.37 8.92 -9.26
C TYR A 22 -3.13 8.02 -9.24
N GLY A 23 -1.92 8.58 -9.15
CA GLY A 23 -0.69 7.78 -9.32
C GLY A 23 -0.40 7.52 -10.79
N ALA A 24 0.50 6.58 -11.07
CA ALA A 24 0.88 6.20 -12.42
C ALA A 24 0.71 4.70 -12.66
N SER A 25 0.46 4.32 -13.92
CA SER A 25 0.52 2.93 -14.35
C SER A 25 1.87 2.61 -14.98
N ALA A 26 2.27 1.34 -14.98
CA ALA A 26 3.51 0.90 -15.63
C ALA A 26 3.52 1.24 -17.12
N LEU A 27 2.36 1.13 -17.79
CA LEU A 27 2.19 1.53 -19.19
C LEU A 27 2.35 3.03 -19.38
N GLY A 28 1.83 3.85 -18.46
CA GLY A 28 2.04 5.30 -18.47
C GLY A 28 3.52 5.66 -18.35
N ILE A 29 4.22 5.06 -17.38
CA ILE A 29 5.67 5.23 -17.20
C ILE A 29 6.43 4.79 -18.45
N GLN A 30 6.08 3.64 -19.03
CA GLN A 30 6.70 3.13 -20.24
C GLN A 30 6.61 4.13 -21.39
N ARG A 31 5.40 4.67 -21.64
CA ARG A 31 5.13 5.62 -22.72
C ARG A 31 5.84 6.95 -22.48
N THR A 32 5.72 7.53 -21.28
CA THR A 32 6.34 8.83 -20.97
C THR A 32 7.85 8.79 -21.05
N LEU A 33 8.47 7.67 -20.66
CA LEU A 33 9.92 7.51 -20.64
C LEU A 33 10.49 6.87 -21.92
N GLY A 34 9.65 6.45 -22.86
CA GLY A 34 10.08 5.72 -24.06
C GLY A 34 10.78 4.40 -23.75
N LEU A 35 10.39 3.69 -22.68
CA LEU A 35 11.01 2.42 -22.32
C LEU A 35 10.58 1.32 -23.30
N GLY A 36 11.55 0.63 -23.91
CA GLY A 36 11.28 -0.41 -24.90
C GLY A 36 10.63 -1.68 -24.35
N ILE A 37 10.63 -1.87 -23.02
CA ILE A 37 10.17 -3.09 -22.36
C ILE A 37 9.22 -2.70 -21.22
N TYR A 38 8.01 -3.27 -21.21
CA TYR A 38 6.99 -3.00 -20.20
C TYR A 38 7.42 -3.47 -18.80
N GLU A 39 8.07 -4.62 -18.73
CA GLU A 39 8.56 -5.25 -17.50
C GLU A 39 9.54 -4.34 -16.76
N THR A 40 10.36 -3.58 -17.48
CA THR A 40 11.24 -2.55 -16.90
C THR A 40 10.43 -1.44 -16.24
N ALA A 41 9.43 -0.90 -16.93
CA ALA A 41 8.57 0.15 -16.39
C ALA A 41 7.76 -0.35 -15.18
N TRP A 42 7.30 -1.60 -15.24
CA TRP A 42 6.60 -2.29 -14.17
C TRP A 42 7.51 -2.45 -12.93
N ALA A 43 8.72 -2.95 -13.10
CA ALA A 43 9.67 -3.12 -11.99
C ALA A 43 10.06 -1.79 -11.36
N TRP A 44 10.24 -0.74 -12.18
CA TRP A 44 10.52 0.61 -11.70
C TRP A 44 9.36 1.17 -10.88
N LEU A 45 8.12 1.02 -11.35
CA LEU A 45 6.93 1.43 -10.62
C LEU A 45 6.88 0.77 -9.24
N HIS A 46 7.03 -0.54 -9.16
CA HIS A 46 6.95 -1.25 -7.87
C HIS A 46 8.14 -0.96 -6.97
N THR A 47 9.33 -0.75 -7.52
CA THR A 47 10.48 -0.27 -6.74
C THR A 47 10.17 1.07 -6.09
N LEU A 48 9.60 2.03 -6.84
CA LEU A 48 9.19 3.32 -6.31
C LEU A 48 8.08 3.19 -5.27
N ARG A 49 7.08 2.34 -5.50
CA ARG A 49 5.99 2.10 -4.54
C ARG A 49 6.49 1.49 -3.24
N ARG A 50 7.39 0.52 -3.30
CA ARG A 50 8.04 -0.04 -2.10
C ARG A 50 8.86 1.01 -1.37
N ALA A 51 9.55 1.89 -2.10
CA ALA A 51 10.26 3.03 -1.50
C ALA A 51 9.32 4.03 -0.81
N MET A 52 8.03 4.11 -1.19
CA MET A 52 7.04 4.93 -0.47
C MET A 52 6.68 4.39 0.92
N ALA A 53 6.98 3.12 1.18
CA ALA A 53 6.82 2.48 2.47
C ALA A 53 8.09 2.66 3.32
N ARG A 54 8.07 3.66 4.19
CA ARG A 54 9.16 3.84 5.17
C ARG A 54 9.14 2.73 6.22
N PRO A 55 10.26 2.00 6.44
CA PRO A 55 10.39 1.06 7.56
C PRO A 55 10.34 1.78 8.91
N ASP A 56 10.90 2.99 8.97
CA ASP A 56 11.01 3.86 10.15
C ASP A 56 9.85 4.87 10.27
N ARG A 57 8.66 4.50 9.79
CA ARG A 57 7.49 5.40 9.85
C ARG A 57 6.94 5.46 11.28
N ASP A 58 6.66 6.68 11.75
CA ASP A 58 6.01 6.89 13.05
C ASP A 58 4.73 6.04 13.16
N GLN A 59 4.49 5.50 14.34
CA GLN A 59 3.24 4.81 14.63
C GLN A 59 2.07 5.81 14.68
N LEU A 60 0.87 5.31 14.43
CA LEU A 60 -0.37 6.03 14.75
C LEU A 60 -0.50 6.09 16.27
N PHE A 61 -1.10 7.16 16.80
CA PHE A 61 -1.31 7.30 18.23
C PHE A 61 -2.62 8.04 18.51
N GLY A 62 -3.09 7.97 19.76
CA GLY A 62 -4.31 8.64 20.20
C GLY A 62 -5.56 7.80 19.89
N ASP A 63 -6.53 8.39 19.21
CA ASP A 63 -7.76 7.73 18.80
C ASP A 63 -7.61 7.14 17.39
N VAL A 64 -7.74 5.82 17.28
CA VAL A 64 -7.55 5.08 16.03
C VAL A 64 -8.79 4.25 15.72
N GLU A 65 -9.44 4.55 14.61
CA GLU A 65 -10.46 3.66 14.04
C GLU A 65 -9.77 2.51 13.30
N ALA A 66 -10.23 1.27 13.51
CA ALA A 66 -9.74 0.10 12.78
C ALA A 66 -10.89 -0.75 12.24
N ASN A 67 -10.86 -1.03 10.94
CA ASN A 67 -11.82 -1.91 10.29
C ASN A 67 -11.20 -2.55 9.04
N GLU A 68 -11.84 -3.57 8.48
CA GLU A 68 -11.45 -4.15 7.20
C GLU A 68 -12.36 -3.69 6.04
N THR A 69 -11.83 -3.76 4.83
CA THR A 69 -12.58 -3.57 3.59
C THR A 69 -12.20 -4.61 2.56
N TYR A 70 -13.09 -4.80 1.58
CA TYR A 70 -12.93 -5.78 0.52
C TYR A 70 -12.71 -5.06 -0.81
N LEU A 71 -11.67 -5.45 -1.54
CA LEU A 71 -11.35 -4.96 -2.87
C LEU A 71 -11.54 -6.09 -3.90
N GLY A 72 -12.31 -5.84 -4.95
CA GLY A 72 -12.64 -6.83 -5.98
C GLY A 72 -14.08 -6.65 -6.46
N GLU A 73 -14.47 -7.45 -7.45
CA GLU A 73 -15.84 -7.42 -7.98
C GLU A 73 -16.84 -7.98 -6.98
N GLU A 74 -18.04 -7.40 -6.99
CA GLU A 74 -19.16 -7.95 -6.23
C GLU A 74 -19.73 -9.14 -7.00
N ALA A 75 -19.45 -10.36 -6.52
CA ALA A 75 -20.21 -11.51 -6.97
C ALA A 75 -21.71 -11.31 -6.57
N PRO A 76 -22.66 -11.44 -7.53
CA PRO A 76 -24.05 -11.05 -7.34
C PRO A 76 -24.75 -11.72 -6.15
N ASP A 77 -24.28 -12.90 -5.73
CA ASP A 77 -24.94 -13.71 -4.68
C ASP A 77 -24.22 -13.71 -3.32
N ILE A 78 -23.17 -12.90 -3.15
CA ILE A 78 -22.35 -12.93 -1.93
C ILE A 78 -22.57 -11.66 -1.09
N LYS A 79 -23.42 -11.80 -0.06
CA LYS A 79 -23.58 -10.81 1.01
C LYS A 79 -22.65 -11.11 2.19
N GLY A 80 -22.11 -10.06 2.81
CA GLY A 80 -21.30 -10.15 4.04
C GLY A 80 -19.79 -10.40 3.79
N ARG A 81 -19.11 -10.91 4.82
CA ARG A 81 -17.64 -11.08 4.88
C ARG A 81 -17.10 -12.31 4.11
N ARG A 82 -17.91 -12.94 3.25
CA ARG A 82 -17.50 -14.11 2.45
C ARG A 82 -16.50 -13.68 1.38
N VAL A 83 -15.35 -14.33 1.38
CA VAL A 83 -14.19 -14.03 0.52
C VAL A 83 -14.22 -14.99 -0.66
N ILE A 84 -14.90 -14.62 -1.74
CA ILE A 84 -14.69 -15.28 -3.04
C ILE A 84 -14.15 -14.20 -3.96
N ASN A 85 -12.91 -14.34 -4.43
CA ASN A 85 -12.21 -13.42 -5.33
C ASN A 85 -12.09 -11.96 -4.85
N ARG A 86 -12.14 -11.70 -3.53
CA ARG A 86 -11.92 -10.37 -2.95
C ARG A 86 -10.67 -10.33 -2.10
N ALA A 87 -9.85 -9.29 -2.27
CA ALA A 87 -8.74 -9.03 -1.38
C ALA A 87 -9.22 -8.32 -0.11
N ILE A 88 -8.73 -8.75 1.05
CA ILE A 88 -9.07 -8.14 2.35
C ILE A 88 -7.99 -7.13 2.72
N VAL A 89 -8.40 -5.91 3.01
CA VAL A 89 -7.49 -4.84 3.44
C VAL A 89 -7.93 -4.35 4.81
N VAL A 90 -7.05 -4.46 5.80
CA VAL A 90 -7.23 -3.82 7.10
C VAL A 90 -6.81 -2.36 6.99
N ILE A 91 -7.61 -1.47 7.54
CA ILE A 91 -7.39 -0.03 7.57
C ILE A 91 -7.35 0.41 9.02
N ALA A 92 -6.28 1.11 9.41
CA ALA A 92 -6.20 1.84 10.67
C ALA A 92 -6.09 3.34 10.37
N VAL A 93 -6.91 4.15 11.04
CA VAL A 93 -7.05 5.59 10.80
C VAL A 93 -6.91 6.34 12.11
N ALA A 94 -5.83 7.11 12.26
CA ALA A 94 -5.71 8.05 13.37
C ALA A 94 -6.63 9.25 13.14
N MET A 95 -7.40 9.59 14.17
CA MET A 95 -8.36 10.68 14.19
C MET A 95 -7.84 11.84 15.05
N THR A 96 -8.09 13.06 14.63
CA THR A 96 -7.77 14.30 15.36
C THR A 96 -8.90 15.28 15.13
N GLU A 97 -9.62 15.67 16.19
CA GLU A 97 -10.75 16.62 16.10
C GLU A 97 -11.75 16.28 14.96
N ALA A 98 -12.20 15.02 14.90
CA ALA A 98 -13.08 14.48 13.86
C ALA A 98 -12.51 14.52 12.42
N LYS A 99 -11.23 14.86 12.23
CA LYS A 99 -10.51 14.79 10.96
C LYS A 99 -9.59 13.58 10.93
N ILE A 100 -9.40 13.03 9.74
CA ILE A 100 -8.41 11.98 9.53
C ILE A 100 -7.01 12.62 9.59
N ALA A 101 -6.13 12.13 10.46
CA ALA A 101 -4.73 12.55 10.47
C ALA A 101 -3.91 11.70 9.49
N ARG A 102 -3.63 10.46 9.89
CA ARG A 102 -2.81 9.49 9.15
C ARG A 102 -3.51 8.14 9.06
N ILE A 103 -3.18 7.39 8.02
CA ILE A 103 -3.73 6.06 7.76
C ILE A 103 -2.62 5.01 7.63
N ARG A 104 -2.98 3.76 7.88
CA ARG A 104 -2.20 2.55 7.62
C ARG A 104 -3.10 1.51 6.99
N LEU A 105 -2.58 0.81 5.98
CA LEU A 105 -3.31 -0.21 5.23
C LEU A 105 -2.45 -1.45 5.12
N ARG A 106 -3.07 -2.62 5.18
CA ARG A 106 -2.40 -3.89 4.96
C ARG A 106 -3.33 -4.89 4.31
N HIS A 107 -2.87 -5.51 3.23
CA HIS A 107 -3.52 -6.68 2.67
C HIS A 107 -3.31 -7.88 3.61
N VAL A 108 -4.39 -8.59 3.95
CA VAL A 108 -4.37 -9.74 4.85
C VAL A 108 -5.04 -10.95 4.22
N PRO A 109 -4.62 -12.18 4.58
CA PRO A 109 -5.16 -13.40 3.97
C PRO A 109 -6.57 -13.76 4.46
N ASN A 110 -6.98 -13.28 5.63
CA ASN A 110 -8.26 -13.61 6.26
C ASN A 110 -8.65 -12.58 7.35
N VAL A 111 -9.85 -12.72 7.91
CA VAL A 111 -10.42 -11.82 8.94
C VAL A 111 -10.33 -12.38 10.37
N ASN A 112 -9.30 -13.19 10.66
CA ASN A 112 -9.07 -13.72 12.00
C ASN A 112 -8.33 -12.70 12.91
N ALA A 113 -8.26 -13.01 14.21
CA ALA A 113 -7.65 -12.11 15.18
C ALA A 113 -6.18 -11.79 14.88
N THR A 114 -5.39 -12.78 14.48
CA THR A 114 -3.96 -12.59 14.13
C THR A 114 -3.80 -11.61 12.98
N SER A 115 -4.53 -11.81 11.89
CA SER A 115 -4.47 -10.98 10.69
C SER A 115 -4.93 -9.54 10.94
N LEU A 116 -6.08 -9.37 11.61
CA LEU A 116 -6.66 -8.05 11.83
C LEU A 116 -5.86 -7.24 12.86
N GLN A 117 -5.53 -7.86 13.99
CA GLN A 117 -4.81 -7.17 15.07
C GLN A 117 -3.33 -6.96 14.72
N GLY A 118 -2.75 -7.78 13.83
CA GLY A 118 -1.35 -7.65 13.41
C GLY A 118 -1.04 -6.27 12.84
N LEU A 119 -1.92 -5.70 12.02
CA LEU A 119 -1.72 -4.32 11.53
C LEU A 119 -1.69 -3.31 12.69
N VAL A 120 -2.62 -3.44 13.64
CA VAL A 120 -2.74 -2.51 14.76
C VAL A 120 -1.48 -2.57 15.64
N VAL A 121 -1.05 -3.77 16.02
CA VAL A 121 0.14 -4.00 16.84
C VAL A 121 1.39 -3.41 16.19
N ASP A 122 1.56 -3.61 14.88
CA ASP A 122 2.78 -3.17 14.20
C ASP A 122 2.82 -1.67 13.95
N THR A 123 1.66 -1.01 13.90
CA THR A 123 1.56 0.37 13.36
C THR A 123 0.93 1.39 14.30
N VAL A 124 0.46 0.97 15.47
CA VAL A 124 -0.17 1.86 16.47
C VAL A 124 0.60 1.77 17.79
N THR A 125 0.85 2.91 18.41
CA THR A 125 1.51 2.99 19.71
C THR A 125 0.62 2.35 20.79
N PRO A 126 1.13 1.43 21.62
CA PRO A 126 0.41 0.92 22.79
C PRO A 126 -0.12 2.05 23.70
N GLY A 127 -1.25 1.83 24.37
CA GLY A 127 -1.98 2.83 25.15
C GLY A 127 -2.98 3.67 24.33
N SER A 128 -2.88 3.65 23.00
CA SER A 128 -3.86 4.27 22.10
C SER A 128 -5.25 3.63 22.26
N LEU A 129 -6.28 4.41 21.95
CA LEU A 129 -7.65 3.93 21.89
C LEU A 129 -7.94 3.38 20.50
N ILE A 130 -8.26 2.09 20.42
CA ILE A 130 -8.72 1.45 19.19
C ILE A 130 -10.24 1.42 19.21
N HIS A 131 -10.88 1.93 18.16
CA HIS A 131 -12.33 1.93 17.99
C HIS A 131 -12.72 1.00 16.84
N THR A 132 -13.53 -0.03 17.12
CA THR A 132 -13.94 -1.06 16.13
C THR A 132 -15.42 -1.39 16.17
N ASP A 133 -15.92 -2.06 15.12
CA ASP A 133 -17.33 -2.39 14.88
C ASP A 133 -17.88 -3.58 15.70
N GLY A 134 -17.08 -4.11 16.63
CA GLY A 134 -17.44 -5.26 17.46
C GLY A 134 -17.19 -6.63 16.82
N TRP A 135 -16.48 -6.71 15.69
CA TRP A 135 -16.05 -8.00 15.16
C TRP A 135 -15.15 -8.77 16.13
N GLN A 136 -15.39 -10.08 16.27
CA GLN A 136 -14.67 -10.96 17.19
C GLN A 136 -13.15 -10.97 16.95
N GLY A 137 -12.71 -10.71 15.72
CA GLY A 137 -11.28 -10.59 15.42
C GLY A 137 -10.57 -9.45 16.17
N TYR A 138 -11.28 -8.46 16.72
CA TYR A 138 -10.69 -7.42 17.57
C TYR A 138 -10.92 -7.65 19.08
N ALA A 139 -11.63 -8.70 19.49
CA ALA A 139 -12.04 -8.90 20.88
C ALA A 139 -10.88 -8.93 21.89
N THR A 140 -9.70 -9.38 21.47
CA THR A 140 -8.52 -9.51 22.34
C THR A 140 -7.50 -8.38 22.17
N ILE A 141 -7.82 -7.30 21.45
CA ILE A 141 -6.86 -6.20 21.22
C ILE A 141 -6.46 -5.50 22.52
N ALA A 142 -7.37 -5.44 23.50
CA ALA A 142 -7.09 -4.83 24.81
C ALA A 142 -5.94 -5.55 25.55
N ALA A 143 -5.87 -6.89 25.43
CA ALA A 143 -4.80 -7.70 26.02
C ALA A 143 -3.43 -7.43 25.38
N LYS A 144 -3.37 -6.72 24.25
CA LYS A 144 -2.13 -6.32 23.57
C LYS A 144 -1.66 -4.91 23.95
N GLY A 145 -2.16 -4.36 25.06
CA GLY A 145 -1.76 -3.06 25.58
C GLY A 145 -2.50 -1.88 24.97
N PHE A 146 -3.68 -2.08 24.39
CA PHE A 146 -4.51 -1.02 23.83
C PHE A 146 -5.75 -0.77 24.67
N ARG A 147 -6.29 0.45 24.63
CA ARG A 147 -7.66 0.70 25.08
C ARG A 147 -8.61 0.33 23.94
N HIS A 148 -9.75 -0.27 24.23
CA HIS A 148 -10.68 -0.74 23.20
C HIS A 148 -12.07 -0.15 23.40
N ARG A 149 -12.58 0.55 22.39
CA ARG A 149 -13.97 0.99 22.28
C ARG A 149 -14.65 0.19 21.20
N VAL A 150 -15.83 -0.35 21.52
CA VAL A 150 -16.66 -1.10 20.56
C VAL A 150 -17.94 -0.33 20.29
N THR A 151 -18.29 -0.17 19.02
CA THR A 151 -19.62 0.31 18.61
C THR A 151 -20.19 -0.67 17.60
N VAL A 152 -21.15 -1.48 18.03
CA VAL A 152 -21.75 -2.50 17.19
C VAL A 152 -22.71 -1.86 16.18
N THR A 153 -22.32 -1.85 14.91
CA THR A 153 -23.11 -1.28 13.80
C THR A 153 -24.14 -2.24 13.21
N ARG A 154 -24.07 -3.53 13.52
CA ARG A 154 -25.02 -4.54 13.01
C ARG A 154 -26.44 -4.40 13.55
N THR A 155 -26.59 -3.78 14.71
CA THR A 155 -27.86 -3.62 15.43
C THR A 155 -28.36 -2.17 15.45
N SER A 156 -27.62 -1.24 14.83
CA SER A 156 -28.02 0.18 14.77
C SER A 156 -28.70 0.49 13.44
N ASP A 157 -29.81 1.23 13.49
CA ASP A 157 -30.45 1.81 12.28
C ASP A 157 -29.60 2.88 11.58
N GLN A 158 -28.47 3.26 12.18
CA GLN A 158 -27.55 4.22 11.62
C GLN A 158 -26.62 3.59 10.57
N PRO A 159 -26.40 4.26 9.42
CA PRO A 159 -25.41 3.82 8.44
C PRO A 159 -24.02 3.62 9.06
N ALA A 160 -23.27 2.61 8.61
CA ALA A 160 -21.96 2.26 9.18
C ALA A 160 -20.91 3.40 9.16
N HIS A 161 -21.05 4.37 8.26
CA HIS A 161 -20.16 5.53 8.16
C HIS A 161 -20.36 6.58 9.26
N THR A 162 -21.45 6.49 10.04
CA THR A 162 -21.76 7.41 11.13
C THR A 162 -20.86 7.18 12.36
N PRO A 163 -20.71 5.93 12.86
CA PRO A 163 -19.80 5.67 13.98
C PRO A 163 -18.32 5.55 13.58
N PHE A 164 -18.02 5.28 12.31
CA PHE A 164 -16.64 5.13 11.83
C PHE A 164 -16.36 5.96 10.54
N PRO A 165 -16.45 7.30 10.62
CA PRO A 165 -16.34 8.17 9.45
C PRO A 165 -14.95 8.10 8.79
N GLY A 166 -13.89 7.82 9.54
CA GLY A 166 -12.52 7.74 9.06
C GLY A 166 -12.30 6.53 8.14
N VAL A 167 -12.41 5.31 8.70
CA VAL A 167 -12.16 4.05 7.96
C VAL A 167 -13.09 3.88 6.76
N HIS A 168 -14.37 4.25 6.86
CA HIS A 168 -15.31 4.14 5.73
C HIS A 168 -15.01 5.14 4.62
N ARG A 169 -14.59 6.36 4.96
CA ARG A 169 -14.14 7.34 3.97
C ARG A 169 -12.87 6.86 3.26
N VAL A 170 -11.90 6.34 4.01
CA VAL A 170 -10.65 5.80 3.44
C VAL A 170 -10.94 4.60 2.54
N ALA A 171 -11.79 3.67 2.96
CA ALA A 171 -12.20 2.53 2.15
C ALA A 171 -12.87 2.96 0.83
N SER A 172 -13.78 3.93 0.90
CA SER A 172 -14.46 4.48 -0.29
C SER A 172 -13.50 5.15 -1.26
N LEU A 173 -12.52 5.90 -0.74
CA LEU A 173 -11.48 6.54 -1.55
C LEU A 173 -10.53 5.52 -2.18
N LEU A 174 -10.15 4.48 -1.45
CA LEU A 174 -9.31 3.39 -1.97
C LEU A 174 -9.99 2.66 -3.13
N LYS A 175 -11.26 2.29 -2.95
CA LYS A 175 -12.08 1.63 -3.98
C LYS A 175 -12.22 2.48 -5.24
N ARG A 176 -12.30 3.81 -5.11
CA ARG A 176 -12.37 4.75 -6.25
C ARG A 176 -11.02 4.99 -6.91
N TRP A 177 -9.94 5.04 -6.12
CA TRP A 177 -8.59 5.35 -6.60
C TRP A 177 -8.07 4.26 -7.53
N ARG A 178 -8.22 2.98 -7.15
CA ARG A 178 -7.63 1.85 -7.87
C ARG A 178 -8.07 1.72 -9.33
N PRO A 179 -9.38 1.81 -9.69
CA PRO A 179 -9.79 1.84 -11.10
C PRO A 179 -9.28 3.09 -11.84
N GLY A 180 -9.16 4.23 -11.15
CA GLY A 180 -8.69 5.49 -11.73
C GLY A 180 -7.22 5.44 -12.15
N THR A 181 -6.37 4.69 -11.44
CA THR A 181 -4.95 4.49 -11.81
C THR A 181 -4.81 3.62 -13.07
N HIS A 182 -5.73 2.68 -13.29
CA HIS A 182 -5.66 1.68 -14.36
C HIS A 182 -6.70 1.88 -15.47
N HIS A 183 -7.43 2.99 -15.48
CA HIS A 183 -8.53 3.26 -16.42
C HIS A 183 -9.51 2.08 -16.55
N GLY A 184 -9.85 1.45 -15.42
CA GLY A 184 -10.76 0.30 -15.37
C GLY A 184 -10.15 -1.07 -15.69
N ALA A 185 -8.88 -1.16 -16.09
CA ALA A 185 -8.22 -2.46 -16.23
C ALA A 185 -8.02 -3.11 -14.85
N ILE A 186 -8.47 -4.36 -14.68
CA ILE A 186 -8.19 -5.17 -13.49
C ILE A 186 -6.68 -5.47 -13.49
N SER A 187 -5.92 -4.63 -12.81
CA SER A 187 -4.48 -4.76 -12.77
C SER A 187 -4.08 -5.97 -11.92
N LYS A 188 -3.34 -6.92 -12.52
CA LYS A 188 -2.60 -8.01 -11.83
C LYS A 188 -1.40 -7.46 -11.04
N GLU A 189 -1.45 -6.20 -10.61
CA GLU A 189 -0.39 -5.59 -9.81
C GLU A 189 -0.42 -6.12 -8.37
N PRO A 190 0.75 -6.33 -7.76
CA PRO A 190 0.88 -6.60 -6.35
C PRO A 190 0.09 -5.58 -5.53
N LEU A 191 -0.94 -6.08 -4.85
CA LEU A 191 -1.80 -5.25 -4.01
C LEU A 191 -1.00 -4.52 -2.91
N PRO A 192 -0.01 -5.13 -2.21
CA PRO A 192 0.76 -4.44 -1.18
C PRO A 192 1.41 -3.14 -1.67
N ASP A 193 2.11 -3.19 -2.81
CA ASP A 193 2.81 -2.03 -3.38
C ASP A 193 1.82 -0.90 -3.72
N SER A 194 0.63 -1.24 -4.21
CA SER A 194 -0.43 -0.24 -4.48
C SER A 194 -1.02 0.38 -3.21
N LEU A 195 -1.09 -0.38 -2.11
CA LEU A 195 -1.54 0.13 -0.81
C LEU A 195 -0.51 1.06 -0.19
N ASP A 196 0.78 0.80 -0.38
CA ASP A 196 1.86 1.69 0.05
C ASP A 196 1.81 3.02 -0.70
N GLU A 197 1.55 3.00 -2.01
CA GLU A 197 1.32 4.23 -2.79
C GLU A 197 0.12 5.02 -2.27
N PHE A 198 -1.02 4.36 -2.13
CA PHE A 198 -2.23 5.01 -1.62
C PHE A 198 -1.99 5.63 -0.25
N THR A 199 -1.35 4.90 0.66
CA THR A 199 -1.00 5.35 2.01
C THR A 199 -0.06 6.56 1.98
N PHE A 200 0.99 6.52 1.15
CA PHE A 200 1.96 7.60 1.03
C PHE A 200 1.32 8.90 0.54
N ARG A 201 0.46 8.80 -0.47
CA ARG A 201 -0.24 9.93 -1.08
C ARG A 201 -1.28 10.50 -0.15
N PHE A 202 -2.09 9.64 0.47
CA PHE A 202 -3.15 10.06 1.38
C PHE A 202 -2.57 10.77 2.61
N ASN A 203 -1.49 10.25 3.20
CA ASN A 203 -0.83 10.86 4.35
C ASN A 203 -0.15 12.20 4.02
N ARG A 204 -0.09 12.60 2.74
CA ARG A 204 0.47 13.87 2.25
C ARG A 204 -0.54 14.71 1.47
N ARG A 205 -1.84 14.38 1.54
CA ARG A 205 -2.90 15.02 0.75
C ARG A 205 -3.11 16.50 1.04
N THR A 206 -2.65 16.99 2.20
CA THR A 206 -2.69 18.41 2.59
C THR A 206 -1.46 19.19 2.12
N SER A 207 -0.49 18.54 1.48
CA SER A 207 0.68 19.19 0.89
C SER A 207 0.27 20.15 -0.20
N GLN A 208 0.65 21.43 -0.06
CA GLN A 208 0.36 22.48 -1.03
C GLN A 208 1.24 22.39 -2.30
N ALA A 209 2.35 21.67 -2.22
CA ALA A 209 3.28 21.48 -3.35
C ALA A 209 3.43 19.99 -3.68
N ARG A 210 3.22 19.63 -4.96
CA ARG A 210 3.48 18.28 -5.47
C ARG A 210 4.95 17.91 -5.43
N GLY A 211 5.85 18.89 -5.60
CA GLY A 211 7.30 18.71 -5.49
C GLY A 211 7.75 18.14 -4.14
N LEU A 212 6.98 18.33 -3.06
CA LEU A 212 7.28 17.72 -1.77
C LEU A 212 7.05 16.21 -1.75
N LEU A 213 6.09 15.68 -2.51
CA LEU A 213 5.91 14.23 -2.65
C LEU A 213 7.08 13.62 -3.42
N PHE A 214 7.49 14.27 -4.52
CA PHE A 214 8.67 13.91 -5.28
C PHE A 214 9.93 13.87 -4.40
N TYR A 215 10.20 14.97 -3.69
CA TYR A 215 11.34 15.08 -2.78
C TYR A 215 11.31 13.97 -1.72
N ARG A 216 10.14 13.75 -1.08
CA ARG A 216 10.00 12.71 -0.04
C ARG A 216 10.20 11.31 -0.59
N LEU A 217 9.77 11.01 -1.81
CA LEU A 217 9.99 9.72 -2.44
C LEU A 217 11.47 9.52 -2.74
N LEU A 218 12.16 10.53 -3.30
CA LEU A 218 13.60 10.46 -3.52
C LEU A 218 14.38 10.21 -2.22
N SER A 219 14.07 10.96 -1.16
CA SER A 219 14.73 10.78 0.14
C SER A 219 14.53 9.36 0.69
N GLN A 220 13.39 8.73 0.42
CA GLN A 220 13.10 7.37 0.86
C GLN A 220 13.79 6.35 -0.04
N ALA A 221 13.75 6.52 -1.35
CA ALA A 221 14.37 5.62 -2.31
C ALA A 221 15.88 5.45 -2.09
N VAL A 222 16.60 6.51 -1.67
CA VAL A 222 18.03 6.43 -1.31
C VAL A 222 18.28 5.62 -0.03
N ARG A 223 17.28 5.50 0.84
CA ARG A 223 17.35 4.74 2.11
C ARG A 223 16.79 3.32 1.99
N THR A 224 16.07 3.02 0.92
CA THR A 224 15.52 1.69 0.66
C THR A 224 16.62 0.80 0.10
N ALA A 225 16.79 -0.39 0.69
CA ALA A 225 17.75 -1.37 0.19
C ALA A 225 17.47 -1.70 -1.28
N HIS A 226 18.54 -1.95 -2.05
CA HIS A 226 18.41 -2.33 -3.44
C HIS A 226 17.55 -3.60 -3.56
N SER A 227 16.47 -3.51 -4.34
CA SER A 227 15.65 -4.65 -4.70
C SER A 227 16.13 -5.18 -6.04
N ASP A 228 16.40 -6.48 -6.12
CA ASP A 228 16.74 -7.13 -7.39
C ASP A 228 15.53 -7.08 -8.33
N ILE A 229 15.65 -6.27 -9.39
CA ILE A 229 14.63 -6.05 -10.41
C ILE A 229 14.29 -7.37 -11.12
N ASP A 230 15.27 -8.26 -11.31
CA ASP A 230 15.06 -9.54 -12.00
C ASP A 230 14.26 -10.49 -11.11
N ALA A 231 14.55 -10.53 -9.80
CA ALA A 231 13.76 -11.28 -8.82
C ALA A 231 12.29 -10.77 -8.75
N LEU A 232 12.10 -9.45 -8.79
CA LEU A 232 10.80 -8.77 -8.84
C LEU A 232 9.99 -9.18 -10.09
N ILE A 233 10.63 -9.28 -11.26
CA ILE A 233 9.97 -9.66 -12.51
C ILE A 233 9.65 -11.16 -12.51
N LEU A 234 10.54 -12.01 -12.00
CA LEU A 234 10.33 -13.46 -11.91
C LEU A 234 9.16 -13.83 -11.00
N ASP A 235 8.98 -13.12 -9.88
CA ASP A 235 7.87 -13.33 -8.92
C ASP A 235 6.48 -13.08 -9.54
N THR A 236 6.42 -12.34 -10.65
CA THR A 236 5.15 -12.07 -11.36
C THR A 236 4.73 -13.13 -12.37
N GLY A 237 5.58 -14.15 -12.61
CA GLY A 237 5.39 -15.11 -13.70
C GLY A 237 5.51 -14.48 -15.11
N ARG A 238 5.96 -13.22 -15.21
CA ARG A 238 6.17 -12.51 -16.49
C ARG A 238 7.61 -12.50 -16.96
N GLY A 239 8.56 -12.97 -16.13
CA GLY A 239 9.94 -13.12 -16.57
C GLY A 239 10.06 -14.15 -17.68
N ARG A 240 10.78 -13.82 -18.76
CA ARG A 240 11.36 -14.88 -19.61
C ARG A 240 12.29 -15.71 -18.72
N PRO A 241 12.29 -17.05 -18.78
CA PRO A 241 13.29 -17.86 -18.09
C PRO A 241 14.67 -17.54 -18.68
N GLY A 242 15.33 -16.55 -18.10
CA GLY A 242 16.66 -16.11 -18.51
C GLY A 242 17.70 -17.04 -17.93
N ARG A 243 18.55 -17.59 -18.82
CA ARG A 243 19.73 -18.40 -18.50
C ARG A 243 20.41 -17.87 -17.24
N ARG A 244 20.44 -18.70 -16.18
CA ARG A 244 21.34 -18.52 -15.04
C ARG A 244 22.72 -18.18 -15.61
N ARG A 245 23.21 -16.96 -15.34
CA ARG A 245 24.62 -16.66 -15.54
C ARG A 245 25.37 -17.62 -14.62
N ALA A 246 26.12 -18.53 -15.21
CA ALA A 246 27.01 -19.41 -14.46
C ALA A 246 27.90 -18.53 -13.56
N PRO A 247 28.13 -18.92 -12.29
CA PRO A 247 29.11 -18.23 -11.47
C PRO A 247 30.43 -18.21 -12.23
N ARG A 248 31.07 -17.04 -12.31
CA ARG A 248 32.45 -16.94 -12.78
C ARG A 248 33.26 -17.84 -11.87
N GLY A 249 33.76 -18.95 -12.41
CA GLY A 249 34.71 -19.79 -11.69
C GLY A 249 35.90 -18.91 -11.33
N ASP A 250 36.25 -18.92 -10.04
CA ASP A 250 37.54 -18.42 -9.59
C ASP A 250 38.61 -19.17 -10.38
N ALA A 251 39.32 -18.44 -11.23
CA ALA A 251 40.54 -18.94 -11.84
C ALA A 251 41.56 -19.06 -10.72
N ASP A 252 41.72 -20.28 -10.24
CA ASP A 252 42.78 -20.72 -9.36
C ASP A 252 44.12 -20.30 -9.97
N HIS A 253 44.71 -19.23 -9.43
CA HIS A 253 46.11 -18.89 -9.63
C HIS A 253 46.86 -19.55 -8.47
N ASN A 254 47.28 -20.79 -8.66
CA ASN A 254 48.29 -21.39 -7.81
C ASN A 254 49.56 -21.63 -8.60
N ARG A 255 50.66 -21.12 -8.02
CA ARG A 255 52.04 -21.41 -8.36
C ARG A 255 52.40 -22.84 -7.99
#